data_AF-J7J1E9-F1
#
_entry.id   AF-J7J1E9-F1
#
_cell.length_a   1.000
_cell.length_b   1.000
_cell.length_c   1.000
_cell.angle_alpha   90.00
_cell.angle_beta   90.00
_cell.angle_gamma   90.00
#
_symmetry.space_group_name_H-M   'P 1'
#
loop_
_entity.id
_entity.type
_entity.pdbx_description
1 polymer ?
#
loop_
_entity_poly.entity_id
_entity_poly.type
_entity_poly.pdbx_seq_one_letter_code
_entity_poly.pdbx_strand_id
1 'polypeptide(L)'
;MAQTIRIRRGTKTELIALGALLTGEMGLCTDTKEVYIGDGIANIFVGRVLSGTEAARPNAGVSGRFYYVTSGTNVGNLYLDDGAVWERVNAQKLTDLTGTLDDIADGTTYAKVKKSDLTNGQVNKVSDGTNTKTAVEIKTHIDDSAKHRLINDAGTTITDLWSAQKINNEIELAKHNIEPQASVKDQNLTAPPGSPTTGDRYIIPASATGAWVSQATKIAEWNGASWLFYTPQTGWTCYVDDEQKVYSWNGTAWVRTGGALQTITAGNGLTGGGQADTVSITVGAGNGIAVGTTTVSAKAGKGILVNSTGIEANIDTSSIVYDAGNGNRLMVSVVDGGTF
;
A
#
# COMPACT_ATOMS: atom_id res chain seq x y z
N MET A 1 21.19 65.18 55.62
CA MET A 1 21.48 65.20 57.07
C MET A 1 21.24 63.80 57.59
N ALA A 2 22.29 63.03 57.92
CA ALA A 2 22.12 61.67 58.44
C ALA A 2 21.94 61.75 59.96
N GLN A 3 20.79 61.35 60.48
CA GLN A 3 20.60 61.22 61.93
C GLN A 3 21.11 59.85 62.37
N THR A 4 22.07 59.84 63.30
CA THR A 4 22.51 58.61 63.96
C THR A 4 21.65 58.35 65.18
N ILE A 5 20.77 57.35 65.11
CA ILE A 5 19.98 56.90 66.26
C ILE A 5 20.88 56.04 67.16
N ARG A 6 20.97 56.39 68.44
CA ARG A 6 21.69 55.60 69.45
C ARG A 6 20.67 54.84 70.30
N ILE A 7 20.84 53.54 70.41
CA ILE A 7 20.03 52.65 71.26
C ILE A 7 20.83 52.24 72.50
N ARG A 8 20.14 51.93 73.60
CA ARG A 8 20.79 51.42 74.81
C ARG A 8 21.34 50.02 74.52
N ARG A 9 22.60 49.76 74.85
CA ARG A 9 23.25 48.46 74.60
C ARG A 9 24.21 48.08 75.73
N GLY A 10 24.34 46.79 75.98
CA GLY A 10 25.22 46.20 77.00
C GLY A 10 24.98 44.70 77.10
N THR A 11 25.63 44.00 78.02
CA THR A 11 25.27 42.62 78.36
C THR A 11 23.86 42.54 78.97
N LYS A 12 23.23 41.37 78.97
CA LYS A 12 21.91 41.18 79.59
C LYS A 12 21.92 41.57 81.07
N THR A 13 22.99 41.20 81.77
CA THR A 13 23.18 41.52 83.18
C THR A 13 23.25 43.04 83.40
N GLU A 14 24.00 43.76 82.55
CA GLU A 14 24.08 45.22 82.60
C GLU A 14 22.72 45.88 82.30
N LEU A 15 21.97 45.36 81.32
CA LEU A 15 20.64 45.90 81.00
C LEU A 15 19.66 45.73 82.15
N ILE A 16 19.69 44.60 82.87
CA ILE A 16 18.88 44.37 84.07
C ILE A 16 19.30 45.31 85.20
N ALA A 17 20.61 45.48 85.43
CA ALA A 17 21.13 46.35 86.49
C ALA A 17 20.79 47.83 86.27
N LEU A 18 20.66 48.27 85.01
CA LEU A 18 20.29 49.63 84.64
C LEU A 18 18.78 49.92 84.77
N GLY A 19 17.96 48.93 85.10
CA GLY A 19 16.52 49.08 85.29
C GLY A 19 15.69 49.13 84.00
N ALA A 20 14.41 49.45 84.13
CA ALA A 20 13.48 49.50 83.01
C ALA A 20 13.82 50.64 82.02
N LEU A 21 13.77 50.31 80.73
CA LEU A 21 13.81 51.22 79.61
C LEU A 21 12.53 52.09 79.63
N LEU A 22 12.64 53.32 79.12
CA LEU A 22 11.47 54.18 78.97
C LEU A 22 10.44 53.57 78.02
N THR A 23 9.18 53.99 78.12
CA THR A 23 8.12 53.55 77.21
C THR A 23 8.53 53.80 75.75
N GLY A 24 8.68 52.74 74.96
CA GLY A 24 9.12 52.78 73.57
C GLY A 24 10.64 52.81 73.34
N GLU A 25 11.46 52.86 74.39
CA GLU A 25 12.93 52.84 74.27
C GLU A 25 13.43 51.42 73.94
N MET A 26 14.33 51.32 72.96
CA MET A 26 14.90 50.05 72.51
C MET A 26 16.24 49.76 73.22
N GLY A 27 16.35 48.53 73.72
CA GLY A 27 17.58 47.97 74.31
C GLY A 27 18.09 46.77 73.51
N LEU A 28 19.42 46.65 73.38
CA LEU A 28 20.09 45.51 72.74
C LEU A 28 21.11 44.86 73.69
N CYS A 29 20.92 43.58 73.99
CA CYS A 29 21.89 42.77 74.71
C CYS A 29 22.99 42.27 73.78
N THR A 30 24.24 42.71 74.00
CA THR A 30 25.37 42.40 73.12
C THR A 30 25.88 40.96 73.25
N ASP A 31 25.64 40.32 74.39
CA ASP A 31 26.00 38.95 74.72
C ASP A 31 24.93 37.95 74.26
N THR A 32 23.66 38.18 74.61
CA THR A 32 22.55 37.26 74.32
C THR A 32 21.86 37.54 72.99
N LYS A 33 22.20 38.64 72.32
CA LYS A 33 21.58 39.14 71.09
C LYS A 33 20.07 39.36 71.21
N GLU A 34 19.61 39.58 72.44
CA GLU A 34 18.22 39.87 72.77
C GLU A 34 17.92 41.35 72.56
N VAL A 35 16.76 41.66 71.98
CA VAL A 35 16.21 43.00 71.82
C VAL A 35 15.05 43.16 72.79
N TYR A 36 14.97 44.33 73.40
CA TYR A 36 13.95 44.70 74.37
C TYR A 36 13.34 46.05 73.99
N ILE A 37 12.07 46.25 74.35
CA ILE A 37 11.38 47.54 74.30
C ILE A 37 10.85 47.83 75.70
N GLY A 38 11.15 49.01 76.23
CA GLY A 38 10.60 49.44 77.52
C GLY A 38 9.12 49.78 77.41
N ASP A 39 8.35 49.46 78.44
CA ASP A 39 7.01 50.03 78.64
C ASP A 39 7.01 51.15 79.71
N GLY A 40 8.18 51.46 80.28
CA GLY A 40 8.38 52.40 81.39
C GLY A 40 8.38 51.75 82.78
N ILE A 41 8.03 50.46 82.88
CA ILE A 41 7.98 49.68 84.13
C ILE A 41 8.85 48.42 84.02
N ALA A 42 8.89 47.80 82.84
CA ALA A 42 9.65 46.59 82.52
C ALA A 42 10.26 46.67 81.12
N ASN A 43 11.29 45.85 80.91
CA ASN A 43 11.88 45.61 79.60
C ASN A 43 11.14 44.45 78.94
N ILE A 44 10.24 44.75 77.99
CA ILE A 44 9.50 43.74 77.25
C ILE A 44 10.43 43.10 76.22
N PHE A 45 10.63 41.79 76.33
CA PHE A 45 11.45 41.05 75.40
C PHE A 45 10.78 41.03 74.02
N VAL A 46 11.47 41.57 73.02
CA VAL A 46 11.00 41.62 71.63
C VAL A 46 11.45 40.39 70.86
N GLY A 47 12.67 39.91 71.10
CA GLY A 47 13.18 38.73 70.43
C GLY A 47 14.70 38.63 70.45
N ARG A 48 15.21 37.52 69.93
CA ARG A 48 16.63 37.33 69.60
C ARG A 48 16.70 36.64 68.24
N VAL A 49 17.66 37.02 67.41
CA VAL A 49 17.98 36.21 66.23
C VAL A 49 18.97 35.14 66.70
N LEU A 50 18.48 33.95 67.01
CA LEU A 50 19.38 32.83 67.29
C LEU A 50 19.92 32.27 65.97
N SER A 51 21.22 32.00 65.94
CA SER A 51 21.83 31.35 64.79
C SER A 51 23.06 30.55 65.19
N GLY A 52 23.32 29.42 64.53
CA GLY A 52 24.45 28.54 64.85
C GLY A 52 24.30 27.14 64.25
N THR A 53 25.08 26.17 64.74
CA THR A 53 24.88 24.75 64.38
C THR A 53 23.55 24.25 64.95
N GLU A 54 22.87 23.33 64.29
CA GLU A 54 21.57 22.82 64.78
C GLU A 54 21.66 22.22 66.20
N ALA A 55 22.78 21.57 66.52
CA ALA A 55 23.05 21.03 67.86
C ALA A 55 23.21 22.12 68.95
N ALA A 56 23.57 23.35 68.56
CA ALA A 56 23.69 24.49 69.49
C ALA A 56 22.35 25.22 69.70
N ARG A 57 21.26 24.74 69.11
CA ARG A 57 19.92 25.28 69.35
C ARG A 57 19.47 24.98 70.79
N PRO A 58 19.10 26.00 71.59
CA PRO A 58 18.57 25.79 72.95
C PRO A 58 17.32 24.91 72.94
N ASN A 59 17.00 24.28 74.07
CA ASN A 59 15.72 23.58 74.23
C ASN A 59 14.54 24.55 73.96
N ALA A 60 13.48 24.03 73.34
CA ALA A 60 12.22 24.74 73.17
C ALA A 60 11.61 25.09 74.53
N GLY A 61 10.81 26.16 74.59
CA GLY A 61 10.23 26.61 75.86
C GLY A 61 9.83 28.08 75.91
N VAL A 62 10.12 28.85 74.86
CA VAL A 62 9.67 30.24 74.75
C VAL A 62 9.12 30.46 73.36
N SER A 63 7.79 30.53 73.28
CA SER A 63 7.07 30.74 72.02
C SER A 63 7.52 32.04 71.32
N GLY A 64 7.69 31.99 70.00
CA GLY A 64 8.04 33.15 69.17
C GLY A 64 9.53 33.36 68.91
N ARG A 65 10.42 32.51 69.46
CA ARG A 65 11.85 32.57 69.12
C ARG A 65 12.10 31.97 67.74
N PHE A 66 13.00 32.58 66.96
CA PHE A 66 13.50 32.00 65.72
C PHE A 66 14.94 31.50 65.87
N TYR A 67 15.26 30.38 65.21
CA TYR A 67 16.62 29.85 65.11
C TYR A 67 16.99 29.55 63.65
N TYR A 68 18.07 30.16 63.18
CA TYR A 68 18.61 29.93 61.84
C TYR A 68 19.87 29.06 61.88
N VAL A 69 19.85 27.91 61.21
CA VAL A 69 21.00 27.01 61.16
C VAL A 69 22.06 27.53 60.19
N THR A 70 23.28 27.81 60.67
CA THR A 70 24.35 28.41 59.86
C THR A 70 25.39 27.42 59.34
N SER A 71 25.37 26.16 59.80
CA SER A 71 26.30 25.12 59.35
C SER A 71 25.80 23.71 59.73
N GLY A 72 26.33 22.68 59.06
CA GLY A 72 25.92 21.28 59.20
C GLY A 72 24.92 20.81 58.13
N THR A 73 24.35 19.62 58.32
CA THR A 73 23.48 18.95 57.33
C THR A 73 22.20 19.72 57.02
N ASN A 74 21.69 20.49 57.98
CA ASN A 74 20.44 21.25 57.92
C ASN A 74 20.69 22.76 57.77
N VAL A 75 21.83 23.15 57.19
CA VAL A 75 22.20 24.56 56.98
C VAL A 75 21.13 25.31 56.19
N GLY A 76 20.72 26.46 56.72
CA GLY A 76 19.68 27.32 56.17
C GLY A 76 18.26 26.96 56.59
N ASN A 77 18.05 25.90 57.38
CA ASN A 77 16.75 25.68 58.02
C ASN A 77 16.48 26.80 59.04
N LEU A 78 15.24 27.28 59.01
CA LEU A 78 14.68 28.23 59.95
C LEU A 78 13.67 27.48 60.81
N TYR A 79 13.81 27.62 62.13
CA TYR A 79 12.88 27.03 63.09
C TYR A 79 12.19 28.12 63.91
N LEU A 80 10.93 27.87 64.26
CA LEU A 80 10.14 28.65 65.21
C LEU A 80 9.95 27.79 66.48
N ASP A 81 10.24 28.36 67.64
CA ASP A 81 9.87 27.77 68.93
C ASP A 81 8.41 28.10 69.19
N ASP A 82 7.56 27.09 69.33
CA ASP A 82 6.14 27.27 69.65
C ASP A 82 5.88 27.32 71.17
N GLY A 83 6.91 27.05 71.98
CA GLY A 83 6.85 26.92 73.44
C GLY A 83 6.98 25.48 73.95
N ALA A 84 6.87 24.47 73.08
CA ALA A 84 6.99 23.05 73.40
C ALA A 84 8.06 22.35 72.54
N VAL A 85 8.13 22.67 71.25
CA VAL A 85 9.08 22.11 70.29
C VAL A 85 9.60 23.20 69.34
N TRP A 86 10.70 22.88 68.64
CA TRP A 86 11.18 23.70 67.53
C TRP A 86 10.64 23.14 66.22
N GLU A 87 9.72 23.85 65.59
CA GLU A 87 9.14 23.48 64.30
C GLU A 87 9.92 24.12 63.15
N ARG A 88 10.22 23.36 62.09
CA ARG A 88 10.86 23.90 60.89
C ARG A 88 9.81 24.65 60.07
N VAL A 89 10.09 25.90 59.73
CA VAL A 89 9.12 26.80 59.07
C VAL A 89 9.47 27.18 57.63
N ASN A 90 10.60 26.71 57.11
CA ASN A 90 10.97 26.87 55.71
C ASN A 90 11.21 25.54 55.00
N ALA A 91 10.97 25.52 53.70
CA ALA A 91 11.34 24.44 52.80
C ALA A 91 12.62 24.80 52.07
N GLN A 92 13.57 23.88 51.97
CA GLN A 92 14.81 24.06 51.21
C GLN A 92 14.88 23.18 49.97
N LYS A 93 14.20 22.03 50.02
CA LYS A 93 14.13 21.04 48.93
C LYS A 93 12.67 20.75 48.62
N LEU A 94 12.41 20.23 47.42
CA LEU A 94 11.06 19.84 47.01
C LEU A 94 10.45 18.78 47.96
N THR A 95 11.27 17.90 48.53
CA THR A 95 10.85 16.89 49.50
C THR A 95 10.39 17.48 50.85
N ASP A 96 10.67 18.75 51.11
CA ASP A 96 10.24 19.44 52.34
C ASP A 96 8.81 19.99 52.24
N LEU A 97 8.26 20.04 51.02
CA LEU A 97 6.91 20.49 50.75
C LEU A 97 5.95 19.32 50.90
N THR A 98 4.89 19.51 51.68
CA THR A 98 3.76 18.59 51.79
C THR A 98 2.58 19.15 50.98
N GLY A 99 1.75 18.26 50.43
CA GLY A 99 0.63 18.63 49.55
C GLY A 99 0.75 18.03 48.15
N THR A 100 -0.23 18.29 47.31
CA THR A 100 -0.21 17.92 45.88
C THR A 100 -0.10 19.16 45.01
N LEU A 101 0.00 18.98 43.69
CA LEU A 101 -0.07 20.08 42.74
C LEU A 101 -1.40 20.88 42.85
N ASP A 102 -2.41 20.30 43.52
CA ASP A 102 -3.75 20.87 43.71
C ASP A 102 -3.79 22.00 44.75
N ASP A 103 -2.84 22.01 45.68
CA ASP A 103 -2.79 22.99 46.76
C ASP A 103 -2.15 24.32 46.30
N ILE A 104 -1.71 24.39 45.03
CA ILE A 104 -1.06 25.56 44.44
C ILE A 104 -2.08 26.26 43.53
N ALA A 105 -2.35 27.54 43.79
CA ALA A 105 -3.23 28.36 42.95
C ALA A 105 -2.74 28.40 41.49
N ASP A 106 -3.69 28.38 40.54
CA ASP A 106 -3.40 28.42 39.11
C ASP A 106 -2.61 29.68 38.73
N GLY A 107 -1.53 29.50 37.98
CA GLY A 107 -0.72 30.60 37.45
C GLY A 107 -1.32 31.19 36.16
N THR A 108 -1.14 32.50 35.94
CA THR A 108 -1.76 33.24 34.82
C THR A 108 -1.01 33.15 33.49
N THR A 109 0.24 32.65 33.45
CA THR A 109 1.16 32.89 32.31
C THR A 109 2.09 31.69 31.95
N TYR A 110 1.60 30.45 31.93
CA TYR A 110 2.32 29.21 31.53
C TYR A 110 3.28 28.58 32.55
N ALA A 111 2.99 27.32 32.94
CA ALA A 111 4.00 26.28 33.28
C ALA A 111 3.42 24.88 33.58
N LYS A 112 2.10 24.64 33.60
CA LYS A 112 1.55 23.33 34.00
C LYS A 112 0.32 22.93 33.17
N VAL A 113 0.24 21.64 32.85
CA VAL A 113 -0.96 21.00 32.28
C VAL A 113 -2.07 21.07 33.33
N LYS A 114 -3.27 21.52 32.95
CA LYS A 114 -4.43 21.58 33.88
C LYS A 114 -4.69 20.18 34.44
N LYS A 115 -5.05 20.06 35.73
CA LYS A 115 -5.38 18.74 36.31
C LYS A 115 -6.54 18.05 35.60
N SER A 116 -7.51 18.81 35.12
CA SER A 116 -8.61 18.28 34.27
C SER A 116 -8.11 17.57 33.00
N ASP A 117 -6.88 17.86 32.60
CA ASP A 117 -6.28 17.40 31.35
C ASP A 117 -5.27 16.26 31.62
N LEU A 118 -5.19 15.80 32.88
CA LEU A 118 -4.34 14.70 33.34
C LEU A 118 -5.18 13.60 33.98
N THR A 119 -4.89 12.34 33.63
CA THR A 119 -5.43 11.14 34.29
C THR A 119 -4.25 10.23 34.63
N ASN A 120 -4.04 9.91 35.93
CA ASN A 120 -2.91 9.10 36.39
C ASN A 120 -1.53 9.57 35.89
N GLY A 121 -1.34 10.89 35.77
CA GLY A 121 -0.09 11.48 35.28
C GLY A 121 0.09 11.49 33.76
N GLN A 122 -0.90 11.03 32.99
CA GLN A 122 -0.90 11.07 31.53
C GLN A 122 -1.84 12.15 31.01
N VAL A 123 -1.46 12.81 29.91
CA VAL A 123 -2.31 13.79 29.23
C VAL A 123 -3.52 13.08 28.60
N ASN A 124 -4.73 13.50 28.95
CA ASN A 124 -5.97 12.84 28.54
C ASN A 124 -6.62 13.41 27.26
N LYS A 125 -6.11 14.55 26.77
CA LYS A 125 -6.59 15.23 25.56
C LYS A 125 -5.48 16.01 24.87
N VAL A 126 -5.56 16.13 23.54
CA VAL A 126 -4.72 17.03 22.75
C VAL A 126 -5.44 18.36 22.60
N SER A 127 -4.77 19.49 22.89
CA SER A 127 -5.37 20.82 22.80
C SER A 127 -4.32 21.87 22.43
N ASP A 128 -4.70 22.80 21.54
CA ASP A 128 -3.93 24.02 21.21
C ASP A 128 -4.49 25.28 21.91
N GLY A 129 -5.45 25.11 22.83
CA GLY A 129 -6.18 26.18 23.50
C GLY A 129 -7.47 26.63 22.80
N THR A 130 -7.70 26.22 21.54
CA THR A 130 -8.92 26.49 20.78
C THR A 130 -9.59 25.19 20.33
N ASN A 131 -8.82 24.32 19.68
CA ASN A 131 -9.21 22.99 19.27
C ASN A 131 -8.82 21.99 20.36
N THR A 132 -9.76 21.13 20.76
CA THR A 132 -9.51 20.12 21.79
C THR A 132 -10.13 18.79 21.37
N LYS A 133 -9.36 17.70 21.54
CA LYS A 133 -9.84 16.33 21.31
C LYS A 133 -9.34 15.39 22.39
N THR A 134 -10.25 14.59 22.96
CA THR A 134 -9.92 13.54 23.92
C THR A 134 -9.22 12.37 23.25
N ALA A 135 -8.47 11.58 24.02
CA ALA A 135 -7.87 10.34 23.53
C ALA A 135 -8.90 9.38 22.93
N VAL A 136 -10.12 9.33 23.48
CA VAL A 136 -11.24 8.53 22.96
C VAL A 136 -11.69 9.04 21.60
N GLU A 137 -11.96 10.34 21.45
CA GLU A 137 -12.37 10.91 20.16
C GLU A 137 -11.31 10.72 19.07
N ILE A 138 -10.03 10.90 19.42
CA ILE A 138 -8.91 10.67 18.50
C ILE A 138 -8.87 9.20 18.08
N LYS A 139 -8.99 8.27 19.05
CA LYS A 139 -9.05 6.84 18.77
C LYS A 139 -10.23 6.48 17.88
N THR A 140 -11.43 6.98 18.18
CA THR A 140 -12.62 6.76 17.34
C THR A 140 -12.39 7.25 15.91
N HIS A 141 -11.71 8.38 15.71
CA HIS A 141 -11.41 8.86 14.37
C HIS A 141 -10.38 7.99 13.64
N ILE A 142 -9.30 7.59 14.31
CA ILE A 142 -8.23 6.75 13.73
C ILE A 142 -8.74 5.34 13.42
N ASP A 143 -9.60 4.79 14.28
CA ASP A 143 -10.19 3.46 14.11
C ASP A 143 -11.38 3.44 13.13
N ASP A 144 -11.92 4.60 12.78
CA ASP A 144 -13.01 4.72 11.81
C ASP A 144 -12.48 4.51 10.39
N SER A 145 -12.64 3.29 9.90
CA SER A 145 -12.24 2.86 8.56
C SER A 145 -12.95 3.60 7.42
N ALA A 146 -14.09 4.26 7.69
CA ALA A 146 -14.75 5.11 6.71
C ALA A 146 -14.07 6.49 6.58
N LYS A 147 -13.33 6.93 7.61
CA LYS A 147 -12.57 8.19 7.61
C LYS A 147 -11.09 8.00 7.24
N HIS A 148 -10.50 6.87 7.63
CA HIS A 148 -9.15 6.45 7.24
C HIS A 148 -9.28 5.11 6.53
N ARG A 149 -9.44 5.16 5.21
CA ARG A 149 -9.65 3.96 4.38
C ARG A 149 -8.48 3.00 4.60
N LEU A 150 -8.74 1.91 5.32
CA LEU A 150 -7.84 0.78 5.48
C LEU A 150 -7.69 0.07 4.12
N ILE A 151 -6.50 -0.46 3.84
CA ILE A 151 -6.30 -1.33 2.68
C ILE A 151 -7.19 -2.58 2.86
N ASN A 152 -8.09 -2.82 1.91
CA ASN A 152 -9.08 -3.88 1.92
C ASN A 152 -9.02 -4.67 0.60
N ASP A 153 -8.08 -5.60 0.49
CA ASP A 153 -7.89 -6.41 -0.73
C ASP A 153 -9.05 -7.38 -1.03
N ALA A 154 -9.96 -7.59 -0.06
CA ALA A 154 -11.17 -8.38 -0.23
C ALA A 154 -12.39 -7.53 -0.64
N GLY A 155 -12.31 -6.20 -0.53
CA GLY A 155 -13.38 -5.28 -0.85
C GLY A 155 -13.62 -5.16 -2.35
N THR A 156 -14.85 -4.91 -2.75
CA THR A 156 -15.27 -4.76 -4.16
C THR A 156 -16.08 -3.49 -4.40
N THR A 157 -16.23 -2.64 -3.38
CA THR A 157 -16.94 -1.37 -3.48
C THR A 157 -16.05 -0.31 -4.11
N ILE A 158 -16.64 0.69 -4.78
CA ILE A 158 -15.88 1.79 -5.44
C ILE A 158 -15.08 2.66 -4.46
N THR A 159 -15.34 2.51 -3.16
CA THR A 159 -14.67 3.24 -2.08
C THR A 159 -13.58 2.43 -1.39
N ASP A 160 -13.39 1.15 -1.72
CA ASP A 160 -12.30 0.36 -1.16
C ASP A 160 -10.93 0.87 -1.66
N LEU A 161 -9.88 0.73 -0.84
CA LEU A 161 -8.50 0.86 -1.28
C LEU A 161 -7.88 -0.52 -1.36
N TRP A 162 -7.25 -0.85 -2.48
CA TRP A 162 -6.51 -2.08 -2.65
C TRP A 162 -5.00 -1.83 -2.50
N SER A 163 -4.29 -2.86 -2.06
CA SER A 163 -2.83 -2.90 -2.08
C SER A 163 -2.32 -2.86 -3.52
N ALA A 164 -1.07 -2.41 -3.70
CA ALA A 164 -0.42 -2.42 -5.01
C ALA A 164 -0.35 -3.84 -5.61
N GLN A 165 -0.16 -4.87 -4.78
CA GLN A 165 -0.16 -6.27 -5.23
C GLN A 165 -1.53 -6.69 -5.76
N LYS A 166 -2.61 -6.36 -5.05
CA LYS A 166 -3.97 -6.68 -5.49
C LYS A 166 -4.32 -5.96 -6.79
N ILE A 167 -3.96 -4.68 -6.91
CA ILE A 167 -4.15 -3.90 -8.14
C ILE A 167 -3.41 -4.56 -9.31
N ASN A 168 -2.14 -4.93 -9.14
CA ASN A 168 -1.39 -5.63 -10.18
C ASN A 168 -2.06 -6.94 -10.60
N ASN A 169 -2.53 -7.75 -9.63
CA ASN A 169 -3.23 -9.01 -9.93
C ASN A 169 -4.51 -8.79 -10.74
N GLU A 170 -5.34 -7.82 -10.35
CA GLU A 170 -6.60 -7.52 -11.05
C GLU A 170 -6.36 -6.96 -12.45
N ILE A 171 -5.30 -6.15 -12.64
CA ILE A 171 -4.88 -5.66 -13.96
C ILE A 171 -4.43 -6.82 -14.84
N GLU A 172 -3.59 -7.73 -14.33
CA GLU A 172 -3.14 -8.88 -15.11
C GLU A 172 -4.30 -9.85 -15.42
N LEU A 173 -5.23 -10.06 -14.50
CA LEU A 173 -6.46 -10.82 -14.76
C LEU A 173 -7.34 -10.16 -15.83
N ALA A 174 -7.47 -8.83 -15.79
CA ALA A 174 -8.20 -8.08 -16.80
C ALA A 174 -7.55 -8.20 -18.19
N LYS A 175 -6.21 -8.18 -18.26
CA LYS A 175 -5.45 -8.40 -19.51
C LYS A 175 -5.63 -9.82 -20.05
N HIS A 176 -5.65 -10.82 -19.18
CA HIS A 176 -5.79 -12.24 -19.58
C HIS A 176 -7.07 -12.59 -20.36
N ASN A 177 -8.15 -11.81 -20.23
CA ASN A 177 -9.42 -12.05 -20.93
C ASN A 177 -9.63 -11.22 -22.21
N ILE A 178 -8.71 -10.31 -22.54
CA ILE A 178 -8.84 -9.38 -23.68
C ILE A 178 -7.72 -9.58 -24.70
N GLU A 179 -6.55 -10.07 -24.29
CA GLU A 179 -5.39 -10.23 -25.17
C GLU A 179 -5.10 -11.70 -25.53
N PRO A 180 -4.58 -11.98 -26.74
CA PRO A 180 -3.91 -13.25 -27.01
C PRO A 180 -2.94 -13.59 -25.88
N GLN A 181 -2.83 -14.87 -25.54
CA GLN A 181 -1.75 -15.36 -24.68
C GLN A 181 -0.42 -14.82 -25.21
N ALA A 182 0.48 -14.42 -24.30
CA ALA A 182 1.84 -14.04 -24.67
C ALA A 182 2.46 -15.10 -25.60
N SER A 183 3.29 -14.66 -26.54
CA SER A 183 3.82 -15.53 -27.59
C SER A 183 4.58 -16.74 -26.99
N VAL A 184 4.58 -17.82 -27.76
CA VAL A 184 5.35 -19.02 -27.49
C VAL A 184 6.46 -19.13 -28.53
N LYS A 185 7.62 -19.63 -28.11
CA LYS A 185 8.79 -19.71 -28.98
C LYS A 185 8.64 -20.76 -30.09
N ASP A 186 8.06 -21.91 -29.75
CA ASP A 186 7.92 -23.09 -30.60
C ASP A 186 6.76 -23.96 -30.06
N GLN A 187 6.11 -24.74 -30.93
CA GLN A 187 5.04 -25.69 -30.60
C GLN A 187 5.36 -27.17 -30.92
N ASN A 188 6.52 -27.44 -31.53
CA ASN A 188 6.97 -28.74 -32.00
C ASN A 188 8.18 -29.26 -31.23
N LEU A 189 8.80 -28.45 -30.36
CA LEU A 189 9.92 -28.88 -29.51
C LEU A 189 9.50 -29.99 -28.54
N THR A 190 10.13 -31.16 -28.64
CA THR A 190 9.72 -32.36 -27.87
C THR A 190 10.37 -32.48 -26.49
N ALA A 191 11.39 -31.68 -26.17
CA ALA A 191 12.06 -31.68 -24.87
C ALA A 191 12.29 -30.23 -24.41
N PRO A 192 12.12 -29.92 -23.11
CA PRO A 192 12.42 -28.59 -22.60
C PRO A 192 13.89 -28.21 -22.89
N PRO A 193 14.18 -26.94 -23.23
CA PRO A 193 15.55 -26.46 -23.37
C PRO A 193 16.37 -26.75 -22.11
N GLY A 194 17.66 -27.07 -22.27
CA GLY A 194 18.57 -27.31 -21.15
C GLY A 194 18.91 -26.05 -20.33
N SER A 195 18.63 -24.86 -20.86
CA SER A 195 18.88 -23.57 -20.20
C SER A 195 17.79 -22.54 -20.59
N PRO A 196 16.55 -22.70 -20.10
CA PRO A 196 15.46 -21.76 -20.40
C PRO A 196 15.65 -20.44 -19.64
N THR A 197 15.23 -19.34 -20.26
CA THR A 197 15.18 -18.01 -19.61
C THR A 197 13.81 -17.74 -18.99
N THR A 198 13.76 -16.95 -17.92
CA THR A 198 12.47 -16.58 -17.28
C THR A 198 11.55 -15.94 -18.30
N GLY A 199 10.30 -16.42 -18.36
CA GLY A 199 9.30 -16.01 -19.33
C GLY A 199 9.32 -16.79 -20.64
N ASP A 200 10.23 -17.77 -20.82
CA ASP A 200 10.19 -18.64 -22.00
C ASP A 200 8.92 -19.49 -22.02
N ARG A 201 8.20 -19.47 -23.15
CA ARG A 201 6.95 -20.22 -23.32
C ARG A 201 6.99 -21.14 -24.53
N TYR A 202 6.32 -22.29 -24.42
CA TYR A 202 6.22 -23.31 -25.48
C TYR A 202 4.84 -23.96 -25.45
N ILE A 203 4.30 -24.34 -26.61
CA ILE A 203 3.20 -25.32 -26.66
C ILE A 203 3.83 -26.70 -26.63
N ILE A 204 3.38 -27.55 -25.72
CA ILE A 204 3.95 -28.88 -25.55
C ILE A 204 3.35 -29.85 -26.60
N PRO A 205 4.16 -30.47 -27.48
CA PRO A 205 3.66 -31.41 -28.47
C PRO A 205 3.21 -32.74 -27.84
N ALA A 206 2.45 -33.54 -28.59
CA ALA A 206 1.95 -34.82 -28.11
C ALA A 206 3.06 -35.82 -27.71
N SER A 207 4.22 -35.75 -28.38
CA SER A 207 5.38 -36.62 -28.16
C SER A 207 6.42 -36.02 -27.18
N ALA A 208 5.97 -35.23 -26.21
CA ALA A 208 6.86 -34.56 -25.26
C ALA A 208 7.62 -35.52 -24.32
N THR A 209 8.84 -35.10 -23.97
CA THR A 209 9.80 -35.85 -23.15
C THR A 209 10.34 -34.96 -22.01
N GLY A 210 11.13 -35.54 -21.10
CA GLY A 210 11.70 -34.83 -19.96
C GLY A 210 10.63 -34.24 -19.03
N ALA A 211 10.81 -33.00 -18.59
CA ALA A 211 9.88 -32.34 -17.68
C ALA A 211 8.49 -32.05 -18.30
N TRP A 212 8.34 -32.21 -19.62
CA TRP A 212 7.08 -31.95 -20.34
C TRP A 212 6.22 -33.21 -20.56
N VAL A 213 6.69 -34.38 -20.10
CA VAL A 213 5.90 -35.63 -20.19
C VAL A 213 4.52 -35.43 -19.55
N SER A 214 3.48 -35.98 -20.17
CA SER A 214 2.06 -35.88 -19.76
C SER A 214 1.44 -34.49 -19.76
N GLN A 215 2.17 -33.47 -20.25
CA GLN A 215 1.67 -32.09 -20.34
C GLN A 215 1.33 -31.67 -21.78
N ALA A 216 1.15 -32.63 -22.69
CA ALA A 216 0.79 -32.38 -24.08
C ALA A 216 -0.36 -31.36 -24.20
N THR A 217 -0.31 -30.51 -25.22
CA THR A 217 -1.25 -29.43 -25.55
C THR A 217 -1.24 -28.22 -24.61
N LYS A 218 -0.62 -28.31 -23.43
CA LYS A 218 -0.52 -27.16 -22.51
C LYS A 218 0.52 -26.16 -22.98
N ILE A 219 0.39 -24.92 -22.51
CA ILE A 219 1.48 -23.94 -22.60
C ILE A 219 2.38 -24.15 -21.38
N ALA A 220 3.67 -24.41 -21.62
CA ALA A 220 4.72 -24.37 -20.61
C ALA A 220 5.26 -22.94 -20.49
N GLU A 221 5.54 -22.48 -19.28
CA GLU A 221 6.25 -21.22 -19.03
C GLU A 221 7.34 -21.41 -17.97
N TRP A 222 8.53 -20.89 -18.22
CA TRP A 222 9.62 -20.94 -17.24
C TRP A 222 9.54 -19.76 -16.27
N ASN A 223 9.31 -20.01 -14.98
CA ASN A 223 9.25 -18.94 -13.97
C ASN A 223 10.62 -18.54 -13.40
N GLY A 224 11.72 -19.13 -13.91
CA GLY A 224 13.08 -18.96 -13.38
C GLY A 224 13.60 -20.14 -12.57
N ALA A 225 12.73 -21.03 -12.10
CA ALA A 225 13.08 -22.19 -11.28
C ALA A 225 12.37 -23.50 -11.70
N SER A 226 11.16 -23.42 -12.24
CA SER A 226 10.37 -24.56 -12.70
C SER A 226 9.45 -24.19 -13.87
N TRP A 227 8.98 -25.21 -14.59
CA TRP A 227 7.95 -25.06 -15.61
C TRP A 227 6.57 -24.97 -14.97
N LEU A 228 5.86 -23.89 -15.27
CA LEU A 228 4.43 -23.74 -15.03
C LEU A 228 3.66 -24.23 -16.26
N PHE A 229 2.53 -24.90 -16.04
CA PHE A 229 1.74 -25.49 -17.12
C PHE A 229 0.31 -24.96 -17.11
N TYR A 230 -0.12 -24.37 -18.23
CA TYR A 230 -1.44 -23.79 -18.38
C TYR A 230 -2.28 -24.65 -19.32
N THR A 231 -3.42 -25.14 -18.80
CA THR A 231 -4.41 -25.88 -19.61
C THR A 231 -5.17 -24.90 -20.50
N PRO A 232 -5.13 -25.07 -21.84
CA PRO A 232 -5.80 -24.14 -22.73
C PRO A 232 -7.33 -24.20 -22.60
N GLN A 233 -8.00 -23.07 -22.79
CA GLN A 233 -9.45 -22.97 -22.89
C GLN A 233 -9.85 -22.58 -24.32
N THR A 234 -11.02 -23.02 -24.77
CA THR A 234 -11.50 -22.74 -26.14
C THR A 234 -11.49 -21.24 -26.39
N GLY A 235 -10.91 -20.83 -27.52
CA GLY A 235 -10.76 -19.42 -27.90
C GLY A 235 -9.45 -18.77 -27.45
N TRP A 236 -8.63 -19.43 -26.61
CA TRP A 236 -7.27 -18.96 -26.36
C TRP A 236 -6.50 -18.86 -27.66
N THR A 237 -5.77 -17.76 -27.84
CA THR A 237 -4.92 -17.54 -29.00
C THR A 237 -3.50 -17.26 -28.55
N CYS A 238 -2.49 -17.66 -29.32
CA CYS A 238 -1.09 -17.29 -29.08
C CYS A 238 -0.37 -17.15 -30.43
N TYR A 239 0.67 -16.34 -30.46
CA TYR A 239 1.59 -16.26 -31.59
C TYR A 239 2.76 -17.24 -31.35
N VAL A 240 3.11 -18.03 -32.36
CA VAL A 240 4.24 -18.96 -32.34
C VAL A 240 5.38 -18.33 -33.13
N ASP A 241 6.48 -18.00 -32.43
CA ASP A 241 7.54 -17.13 -32.93
C ASP A 241 8.33 -17.75 -34.10
N ASP A 242 8.72 -19.02 -34.00
CA ASP A 242 9.51 -19.73 -35.03
C ASP A 242 8.74 -19.91 -36.35
N GLU A 243 7.42 -20.07 -36.26
CA GLU A 243 6.54 -20.21 -37.40
C GLU A 243 5.97 -18.90 -37.95
N GLN A 244 6.07 -17.81 -37.17
CA GLN A 244 5.48 -16.51 -37.45
C GLN A 244 3.95 -16.56 -37.70
N LYS A 245 3.23 -17.34 -36.88
CA LYS A 245 1.81 -17.64 -37.06
C LYS A 245 1.02 -17.55 -35.77
N VAL A 246 -0.26 -17.21 -35.87
CA VAL A 246 -1.20 -17.28 -34.75
C VAL A 246 -1.86 -18.65 -34.72
N TYR A 247 -1.99 -19.21 -33.53
CA TYR A 247 -2.70 -20.45 -33.24
C TYR A 247 -3.80 -20.18 -32.22
N SER A 248 -4.96 -20.81 -32.40
CA SER A 248 -6.08 -20.79 -31.45
C SER A 248 -6.42 -22.18 -30.96
N TRP A 249 -6.75 -22.33 -29.69
CA TRP A 249 -7.27 -23.57 -29.14
C TRP A 249 -8.75 -23.73 -29.52
N ASN A 250 -9.08 -24.76 -30.31
CA ASN A 250 -10.46 -25.03 -30.75
C ASN A 250 -11.26 -25.91 -29.77
N GLY A 251 -10.68 -26.26 -28.62
CA GLY A 251 -11.26 -27.18 -27.63
C GLY A 251 -10.59 -28.55 -27.61
N THR A 252 -9.93 -28.97 -28.69
CA THR A 252 -9.24 -30.28 -28.80
C THR A 252 -7.80 -30.18 -29.30
N ALA A 253 -7.46 -29.15 -30.07
CA ALA A 253 -6.13 -28.91 -30.61
C ALA A 253 -5.84 -27.41 -30.78
N TRP A 254 -4.54 -27.07 -30.79
CA TRP A 254 -4.06 -25.78 -31.29
C TRP A 254 -4.13 -25.80 -32.82
N VAL A 255 -4.95 -24.92 -33.39
CA VAL A 255 -5.14 -24.80 -34.83
C VAL A 255 -4.67 -23.44 -35.30
N ARG A 256 -3.98 -23.38 -36.43
CA ARG A 256 -3.55 -22.11 -37.02
C ARG A 256 -4.77 -21.23 -37.31
N THR A 257 -4.73 -19.98 -36.91
CA THR A 257 -5.77 -18.97 -37.12
C THR A 257 -5.17 -17.69 -37.68
N GLY A 258 -5.97 -16.88 -38.38
CA GLY A 258 -5.49 -15.63 -38.99
C GLY A 258 -5.09 -15.71 -40.47
N GLY A 259 -5.23 -16.87 -41.12
CA GLY A 259 -5.59 -16.87 -42.55
C GLY A 259 -7.07 -16.52 -42.67
N ALA A 260 -7.49 -15.76 -43.69
CA ALA A 260 -8.92 -15.60 -43.96
C ALA A 260 -9.59 -16.98 -43.90
N LEU A 261 -10.59 -17.15 -43.04
CA LEU A 261 -11.44 -18.35 -43.02
C LEU A 261 -12.15 -18.41 -44.38
N GLN A 262 -11.46 -18.93 -45.38
CA GLN A 262 -12.04 -19.18 -46.68
C GLN A 262 -12.79 -20.50 -46.54
N THR A 263 -14.04 -20.41 -46.08
CA THR A 263 -15.01 -21.44 -46.43
C THR A 263 -15.16 -21.37 -47.94
N ILE A 264 -14.37 -22.16 -48.67
CA ILE A 264 -14.61 -22.39 -50.09
C ILE A 264 -15.84 -23.28 -50.16
N THR A 265 -17.04 -22.69 -50.13
CA THR A 265 -18.29 -23.40 -50.42
C THR A 265 -18.31 -23.69 -51.91
N ALA A 266 -17.68 -24.79 -52.24
CA ALA A 266 -17.58 -25.28 -53.56
C ALA A 266 -18.90 -26.03 -53.85
N GLY A 267 -19.72 -25.53 -54.79
CA GLY A 267 -20.95 -26.24 -55.21
C GLY A 267 -20.62 -27.62 -55.79
N ASN A 268 -21.61 -28.39 -56.29
CA ASN A 268 -21.42 -29.78 -56.78
C ASN A 268 -20.31 -30.01 -57.84
N GLY A 269 -19.66 -28.97 -58.36
CA GLY A 269 -18.56 -29.05 -59.33
C GLY A 269 -17.28 -28.31 -58.92
N LEU A 270 -17.15 -27.77 -57.71
CA LEU A 270 -15.88 -27.25 -57.21
C LEU A 270 -15.55 -28.00 -55.91
N THR A 271 -14.28 -28.22 -55.62
CA THR A 271 -13.79 -28.59 -54.29
C THR A 271 -12.55 -27.75 -54.01
N GLY A 272 -12.49 -27.10 -52.85
CA GLY A 272 -11.35 -26.29 -52.44
C GLY A 272 -11.14 -26.37 -50.94
N GLY A 273 -9.88 -26.34 -50.52
CA GLY A 273 -9.48 -26.39 -49.12
C GLY A 273 -8.00 -26.72 -48.95
N GLY A 274 -7.41 -26.27 -47.85
CA GLY A 274 -6.01 -26.51 -47.49
C GLY A 274 -5.61 -25.69 -46.28
N GLN A 275 -4.67 -26.22 -45.47
CA GLN A 275 -4.11 -25.54 -44.28
C GLN A 275 -2.82 -24.75 -44.58
N ALA A 276 -2.38 -24.77 -45.85
CA ALA A 276 -1.16 -24.10 -46.33
C ALA A 276 -1.46 -22.69 -46.88
N ASP A 277 -0.42 -21.91 -47.17
CA ASP A 277 -0.55 -20.53 -47.68
C ASP A 277 -1.08 -20.45 -49.13
N THR A 278 -1.32 -21.60 -49.78
CA THR A 278 -1.92 -21.70 -51.12
C THR A 278 -3.16 -22.60 -51.07
N VAL A 279 -4.29 -22.11 -51.59
CA VAL A 279 -5.55 -22.86 -51.69
C VAL A 279 -5.76 -23.30 -53.13
N SER A 280 -5.71 -24.60 -53.40
CA SER A 280 -6.05 -25.16 -54.71
C SER A 280 -7.57 -25.35 -54.81
N ILE A 281 -8.19 -24.75 -55.83
CA ILE A 281 -9.59 -24.99 -56.19
C ILE A 281 -9.59 -25.94 -57.39
N THR A 282 -10.19 -27.11 -57.24
CA THR A 282 -10.33 -28.10 -58.32
C THR A 282 -11.79 -28.15 -58.76
N VAL A 283 -12.03 -28.33 -60.06
CA VAL A 283 -13.39 -28.62 -60.56
C VAL A 283 -13.69 -30.09 -60.25
N GLY A 284 -14.56 -30.34 -59.27
CA GLY A 284 -15.02 -31.68 -58.93
C GLY A 284 -15.82 -32.29 -60.10
N ALA A 285 -15.79 -33.61 -60.26
CA ALA A 285 -16.36 -34.33 -61.41
C ALA A 285 -17.91 -34.26 -61.54
N GLY A 286 -18.60 -33.33 -60.87
CA GLY A 286 -20.03 -33.11 -61.01
C GLY A 286 -20.36 -32.16 -62.15
N ASN A 287 -21.23 -32.58 -63.06
CA ASN A 287 -21.75 -31.86 -64.23
C ASN A 287 -20.86 -31.82 -65.49
N GLY A 288 -19.98 -32.82 -65.66
CA GLY A 288 -19.44 -33.15 -66.98
C GLY A 288 -18.21 -32.38 -67.43
N ILE A 289 -17.52 -31.65 -66.55
CA ILE A 289 -16.17 -31.08 -66.78
C ILE A 289 -15.24 -31.56 -65.65
N ALA A 290 -14.03 -31.99 -66.00
CA ALA A 290 -12.93 -32.27 -65.08
C ALA A 290 -11.70 -31.45 -65.48
N VAL A 291 -11.02 -30.84 -64.50
CA VAL A 291 -9.82 -30.02 -64.72
C VAL A 291 -8.65 -30.63 -63.98
N GLY A 292 -7.64 -31.09 -64.74
CA GLY A 292 -6.35 -31.52 -64.22
C GLY A 292 -5.36 -30.35 -64.15
N THR A 293 -4.16 -30.59 -63.61
CA THR A 293 -3.12 -29.55 -63.42
C THR A 293 -2.65 -28.91 -64.72
N THR A 294 -2.78 -29.61 -65.86
CA THR A 294 -2.43 -29.12 -67.20
C THR A 294 -3.47 -29.47 -68.27
N THR A 295 -4.66 -29.94 -67.88
CA THR A 295 -5.68 -30.45 -68.82
C THR A 295 -7.10 -30.09 -68.40
N VAL A 296 -8.00 -29.99 -69.37
CA VAL A 296 -9.45 -29.89 -69.15
C VAL A 296 -10.12 -30.98 -69.98
N SER A 297 -11.02 -31.75 -69.39
CA SER A 297 -11.80 -32.79 -70.05
C SER A 297 -13.28 -32.65 -69.74
N ALA A 298 -14.13 -33.22 -70.59
CA ALA A 298 -15.57 -33.28 -70.38
C ALA A 298 -16.11 -34.70 -70.53
N LYS A 299 -17.33 -34.96 -70.07
CA LYS A 299 -18.00 -36.24 -70.32
C LYS A 299 -18.50 -36.27 -71.77
N ALA A 300 -18.01 -37.22 -72.57
CA ALA A 300 -18.51 -37.45 -73.93
C ALA A 300 -20.01 -37.80 -73.92
N GLY A 301 -20.77 -37.28 -74.89
CA GLY A 301 -22.21 -37.50 -75.01
C GLY A 301 -22.96 -36.32 -75.65
N LYS A 302 -24.20 -36.57 -76.10
CA LYS A 302 -25.11 -35.55 -76.68
C LYS A 302 -24.45 -34.68 -77.77
N GLY A 303 -23.70 -35.30 -78.68
CA GLY A 303 -23.01 -34.59 -79.76
C GLY A 303 -21.64 -34.02 -79.39
N ILE A 304 -21.09 -34.34 -78.22
CA ILE A 304 -19.73 -33.97 -77.80
C ILE A 304 -18.82 -35.21 -77.81
N LEU A 305 -17.69 -35.10 -78.51
CA LEU A 305 -16.57 -36.03 -78.51
C LEU A 305 -15.44 -35.48 -77.63
N VAL A 306 -14.79 -36.34 -76.86
CA VAL A 306 -13.60 -35.97 -76.07
C VAL A 306 -12.49 -36.96 -76.39
N ASN A 307 -11.36 -36.45 -76.86
CA ASN A 307 -10.23 -37.24 -77.38
C ASN A 307 -8.89 -36.56 -77.05
N SER A 308 -7.79 -37.02 -77.66
CA SER A 308 -6.44 -36.47 -77.46
C SER A 308 -6.24 -35.06 -78.04
N THR A 309 -7.14 -34.58 -78.91
CA THR A 309 -7.07 -33.25 -79.52
C THR A 309 -7.95 -32.22 -78.81
N GLY A 310 -8.94 -32.66 -78.03
CA GLY A 310 -9.70 -31.79 -77.12
C GLY A 310 -11.15 -32.23 -76.90
N ILE A 311 -12.02 -31.25 -76.70
CA ILE A 311 -13.48 -31.40 -76.64
C ILE A 311 -14.04 -30.85 -77.96
N GLU A 312 -14.67 -31.71 -78.75
CA GLU A 312 -15.09 -31.43 -80.12
C GLU A 312 -16.58 -31.75 -80.29
N ALA A 313 -17.24 -31.09 -81.25
CA ALA A 313 -18.57 -31.50 -81.67
C ALA A 313 -18.47 -32.75 -82.55
N ASN A 314 -19.32 -33.74 -82.32
CA ASN A 314 -19.46 -34.89 -83.20
C ASN A 314 -20.24 -34.48 -84.45
N ILE A 315 -19.55 -34.44 -85.59
CA ILE A 315 -20.11 -34.05 -86.88
C ILE A 315 -20.00 -35.22 -87.85
N ASP A 316 -21.00 -35.38 -88.71
CA ASP A 316 -21.02 -36.42 -89.75
C ASP A 316 -20.26 -36.01 -91.01
N THR A 317 -19.84 -34.75 -91.09
CA THR A 317 -19.17 -34.12 -92.24
C THR A 317 -20.02 -34.03 -93.51
N SER A 318 -21.33 -34.29 -93.42
CA SER A 318 -22.26 -34.26 -94.54
C SER A 318 -23.44 -33.32 -94.31
N SER A 319 -24.16 -33.47 -93.20
CA SER A 319 -25.25 -32.57 -92.79
C SER A 319 -24.73 -31.42 -91.93
N ILE A 320 -23.74 -31.69 -91.07
CA ILE A 320 -23.03 -30.70 -90.25
C ILE A 320 -21.55 -30.72 -90.63
N VAL A 321 -21.02 -29.56 -91.01
CA VAL A 321 -19.63 -29.39 -91.42
C VAL A 321 -18.91 -28.36 -90.55
N TYR A 322 -17.62 -28.59 -90.29
CA TYR A 322 -16.76 -27.70 -89.54
C TYR A 322 -16.02 -26.74 -90.47
N ASP A 323 -16.15 -25.44 -90.23
CA ASP A 323 -15.43 -24.39 -90.94
C ASP A 323 -14.32 -23.79 -90.06
N ALA A 324 -13.12 -24.33 -90.24
CA ALA A 324 -11.91 -23.83 -89.60
C ALA A 324 -11.49 -22.42 -90.11
N GLY A 325 -11.83 -22.08 -91.35
CA GLY A 325 -11.44 -20.82 -91.98
C GLY A 325 -12.20 -19.60 -91.46
N ASN A 326 -13.42 -19.81 -90.95
CA ASN A 326 -14.30 -18.74 -90.43
C ASN A 326 -14.46 -18.77 -88.90
N GLY A 327 -13.40 -19.12 -88.16
CA GLY A 327 -13.39 -19.06 -86.71
C GLY A 327 -14.10 -20.24 -86.04
N ASN A 328 -13.86 -21.45 -86.57
CA ASN A 328 -14.28 -22.72 -85.97
C ASN A 328 -15.81 -22.87 -85.85
N ARG A 329 -16.54 -22.47 -86.89
CA ARG A 329 -18.01 -22.52 -86.91
C ARG A 329 -18.52 -23.89 -87.33
N LEU A 330 -19.67 -24.29 -86.79
CA LEU A 330 -20.46 -25.38 -87.34
C LEU A 330 -21.45 -24.80 -88.34
N MET A 331 -21.48 -25.36 -89.54
CA MET A 331 -22.44 -25.00 -90.58
C MET A 331 -23.31 -26.19 -90.95
N VAL A 332 -24.55 -25.89 -91.28
CA VAL A 332 -25.43 -26.86 -91.94
C VAL A 332 -25.05 -26.86 -93.41
N SER A 333 -24.74 -28.04 -93.94
CA SER A 333 -24.43 -28.22 -95.35
C SER A 333 -25.70 -28.63 -96.10
N VAL A 334 -25.82 -29.86 -96.59
CA VAL A 334 -27.02 -30.33 -97.28
C VAL A 334 -28.09 -30.65 -96.24
N VAL A 335 -29.15 -29.84 -96.20
CA VAL A 335 -30.40 -30.26 -95.58
C VAL A 335 -31.07 -31.17 -96.60
N ASP A 336 -31.11 -32.48 -96.34
CA ASP A 336 -31.92 -33.41 -97.13
C ASP A 336 -33.39 -33.13 -96.80
N GLY A 337 -33.89 -32.03 -97.35
CA GLY A 337 -35.28 -31.69 -97.34
C GLY A 337 -35.98 -32.61 -98.30
N GLY A 338 -36.45 -33.74 -97.79
CA GLY A 338 -37.55 -34.45 -98.44
C GLY A 338 -38.58 -33.40 -98.85
N THR A 339 -38.99 -33.42 -100.11
CA THR A 339 -39.97 -32.49 -100.67
C THR A 339 -41.17 -32.36 -99.74
N PHE A 340 -41.44 -31.14 -99.27
CA PHE A 340 -42.65 -30.80 -98.50
C PHE A 340 -43.92 -31.19 -99.26
#